data_AF-A0A151R5L5-F1
#
_entry.id   AF-A0A151R5L5-F1
#
_cell.length_a   1.000
_cell.length_b   1.000
_cell.length_c   1.000
_cell.angle_alpha   90.00
_cell.angle_beta   90.00
_cell.angle_gamma   90.00
#
_symmetry.space_group_name_H-M   'P 1'
#
loop_
_entity.id
_entity.type
_entity.pdbx_description
1 polymer ?
#
loop_
_entity_poly.entity_id
_entity_poly.type
_entity_poly.pdbx_seq_one_letter_code
_entity_poly.pdbx_strand_id
1 'polypeptide(L)'
;MAPERIEMAAGGEALAAVIGRGEEEELPVFGNGAFEVDGGVEGVVEREFLVDREFLDRFVPRGEISRHTMRDLIGKIRIVGGKDFECDEWIEEPTLLVTRFEYANLFHTVTDWYSAYVSSRVTGLPNRPHLIFVDGHCMAPLEETWKALFSSLRYAKNFSGSVCFRHAILSPLGYETALFKGLTEDIDCYGAPAQELWQKPDDHKTARLSEFGEMIRAAFGLPLNIHSGRKPLFGHNVLFVRREDYLAHPRHGGKVESRLSNEQEVFESLKGWSSGFKGCKVNLVNGLFAHMSMKDQVRAIQDASVIIGAHGAGLTHIVSALPKTVILEIISSQFRRPHFAYIARWKGLEYHAINLAGSHADPGTVINELVDIMKSLGC
;
A
#
# COMPACT_ATOMS: atom_id res chain seq x y z
N MET A 1 17.70 -11.42 16.25
CA MET A 1 17.02 -12.15 15.15
C MET A 1 17.97 -13.22 14.67
N ALA A 2 17.46 -14.45 14.53
CA ALA A 2 18.20 -15.63 14.12
C ALA A 2 17.62 -16.12 12.77
N PRO A 3 18.16 -15.69 11.62
CA PRO A 3 17.62 -16.01 10.29
C PRO A 3 17.47 -17.51 10.02
N GLU A 4 18.33 -18.34 10.58
CA GLU A 4 18.33 -19.80 10.45
C GLU A 4 17.10 -20.44 11.13
N ARG A 5 16.49 -19.76 12.10
CA ARG A 5 15.27 -20.20 12.80
C ARG A 5 13.98 -19.67 12.15
N ILE A 6 14.07 -19.04 10.98
CA ILE A 6 12.91 -18.59 10.20
C ILE A 6 12.83 -19.46 8.96
N GLU A 7 11.90 -20.40 8.88
CA GLU A 7 11.75 -21.24 7.68
C GLU A 7 10.96 -20.48 6.61
N MET A 8 11.62 -20.19 5.49
CA MET A 8 11.09 -19.54 4.29
C MET A 8 12.17 -19.54 3.19
N ALA A 9 11.78 -19.24 1.96
CA ALA A 9 12.66 -18.95 0.84
C ALA A 9 13.59 -17.76 1.11
N ALA A 10 14.63 -17.60 0.30
CA ALA A 10 15.61 -16.52 0.48
C ALA A 10 14.98 -15.13 0.33
N GLY A 11 13.98 -15.02 -0.55
CA GLY A 11 13.38 -13.75 -0.91
C GLY A 11 14.30 -12.90 -1.78
N GLY A 12 13.70 -11.99 -2.55
CA GLY A 12 14.44 -11.11 -3.45
C GLY A 12 15.04 -11.82 -4.66
N GLU A 13 14.64 -13.05 -4.96
CA GLU A 13 14.99 -13.71 -6.21
C GLU A 13 14.27 -13.04 -7.39
N ALA A 14 14.83 -13.14 -8.59
CA ALA A 14 14.14 -12.69 -9.79
C ALA A 14 12.88 -13.54 -10.03
N LEU A 15 11.75 -12.89 -10.37
CA LEU A 15 10.48 -13.56 -10.62
C LEU A 15 10.58 -14.74 -11.59
N ALA A 16 11.37 -14.59 -12.66
CA ALA A 16 11.57 -15.64 -13.66
C ALA A 16 12.26 -16.91 -13.11
N ALA A 17 13.02 -16.79 -12.02
CA ALA A 17 13.73 -17.91 -11.40
C ALA A 17 12.85 -18.73 -10.44
N VAL A 18 11.66 -18.23 -10.11
CA VAL A 18 10.79 -18.81 -9.06
C VAL A 18 9.37 -19.11 -9.56
N ILE A 19 9.18 -19.18 -10.88
CA ILE A 19 7.88 -19.50 -11.48
C ILE A 19 7.37 -20.84 -10.93
N GLY A 20 6.12 -20.86 -10.47
CA GLY A 20 5.48 -22.02 -9.88
C GLY A 20 5.72 -22.22 -8.38
N ARG A 21 6.58 -21.42 -7.72
CA ARG A 21 6.83 -21.49 -6.26
C ARG A 21 5.54 -21.32 -5.46
N GLY A 22 5.34 -22.17 -4.46
CA GLY A 22 4.19 -22.10 -3.55
C GLY A 22 4.23 -20.90 -2.60
N GLU A 23 3.08 -20.51 -2.07
CA GLU A 23 2.99 -19.42 -1.06
C GLU A 23 3.58 -19.89 0.29
N GLU A 24 3.44 -21.17 0.60
CA GLU A 24 3.97 -21.82 1.79
C GLU A 24 5.49 -21.74 1.89
N GLU A 25 6.18 -21.69 0.76
CA GLU A 25 7.63 -21.52 0.68
C GLU A 25 8.06 -20.07 0.98
N GLU A 26 7.20 -19.09 0.72
CA GLU A 26 7.54 -17.66 0.87
C GLU A 26 7.11 -17.09 2.22
N LEU A 27 5.99 -17.57 2.79
CA LEU A 27 5.53 -17.11 4.09
C LEU A 27 6.40 -17.68 5.22
N PRO A 28 6.83 -16.85 6.19
CA PRO A 28 7.72 -17.28 7.28
C PRO A 28 7.03 -18.23 8.26
N VAL A 29 7.69 -19.33 8.61
CA VAL A 29 7.40 -20.11 9.83
C VAL A 29 8.49 -19.80 10.84
N PHE A 30 8.11 -19.24 11.98
CA PHE A 30 9.08 -18.86 13.01
C PHE A 30 9.36 -20.05 13.94
N GLY A 31 10.62 -20.33 14.23
CA GLY A 31 11.02 -21.17 15.36
C GLY A 31 11.00 -20.40 16.67
N ASN A 32 10.96 -21.11 17.80
CA ASN A 32 11.12 -20.47 19.11
C ASN A 32 12.48 -19.78 19.19
N GLY A 33 12.51 -18.51 19.59
CA GLY A 33 13.74 -17.73 19.61
C GLY A 33 14.26 -17.34 18.22
N ALA A 34 13.43 -17.39 17.17
CA ALA A 34 13.76 -16.69 15.91
C ALA A 34 13.99 -15.19 16.15
N PHE A 35 13.30 -14.65 17.16
CA PHE A 35 13.55 -13.36 17.75
C PHE A 35 13.77 -13.52 19.24
N GLU A 36 14.70 -12.74 19.78
CA GLU A 36 15.09 -12.74 21.18
C GLU A 36 15.17 -11.29 21.65
N VAL A 37 14.89 -11.05 22.92
CA VAL A 37 15.08 -9.77 23.60
C VAL A 37 15.98 -9.94 24.82
N ASP A 38 16.83 -8.95 25.05
CA ASP A 38 17.71 -8.89 26.23
C ASP A 38 16.87 -8.69 27.50
N GLY A 39 16.88 -9.69 28.38
CA GLY A 39 16.23 -9.68 29.69
C GLY A 39 17.06 -8.99 30.78
N GLY A 40 18.26 -8.50 30.47
CA GLY A 40 19.13 -7.80 31.41
C GLY A 40 20.07 -8.72 32.20
N VAL A 41 20.81 -8.13 33.14
CA VAL A 41 22.02 -8.69 33.76
C VAL A 41 21.73 -9.58 34.98
N GLU A 42 20.54 -9.52 35.57
CA GLU A 42 20.24 -10.17 36.87
C GLU A 42 19.93 -11.69 36.80
N GLY A 43 20.26 -12.36 35.69
CA GLY A 43 20.47 -13.82 35.66
C GLY A 43 19.24 -14.72 35.92
N VAL A 44 18.06 -14.16 36.17
CA VAL A 44 16.81 -14.91 36.30
C VAL A 44 15.82 -14.41 35.26
N VAL A 45 15.74 -15.12 34.14
CA VAL A 45 14.64 -14.98 33.20
C VAL A 45 13.43 -15.68 33.83
N GLU A 46 12.56 -14.93 34.51
CA GLU A 46 11.35 -15.49 35.14
C GLU A 46 10.37 -16.08 34.11
N ARG A 47 10.49 -15.67 32.85
CA ARG A 47 9.57 -16.00 31.76
C ARG A 47 10.32 -16.28 30.46
N GLU A 48 10.17 -17.48 29.90
CA GLU A 48 10.89 -17.89 28.69
C GLU A 48 10.51 -17.08 27.44
N PHE A 49 9.24 -16.71 27.29
CA PHE A 49 8.71 -15.98 26.13
C PHE A 49 8.28 -14.57 26.49
N LEU A 50 8.41 -13.61 25.57
CA LEU A 50 8.09 -12.20 25.83
C LEU A 50 6.61 -11.99 26.18
N VAL A 51 5.70 -12.71 25.52
CA VAL A 51 4.26 -12.58 25.70
C VAL A 51 3.59 -13.94 25.90
N ASP A 52 2.35 -13.94 26.36
CA ASP A 52 1.53 -15.14 26.55
C ASP A 52 0.36 -15.09 25.59
N ARG A 53 -0.44 -16.16 25.64
CA ARG A 53 -1.65 -16.28 24.87
C ARG A 53 -2.67 -15.17 25.16
N GLU A 54 -2.82 -14.75 26.42
CA GLU A 54 -3.79 -13.71 26.80
C GLU A 54 -3.42 -12.36 26.16
N PHE A 55 -2.14 -11.98 26.24
CA PHE A 55 -1.62 -10.80 25.57
C PHE A 55 -1.87 -10.85 24.05
N LEU A 56 -1.52 -11.97 23.41
CA LEU A 56 -1.74 -12.13 21.98
C LEU A 56 -3.23 -12.04 21.61
N ASP A 57 -4.11 -12.71 22.35
CA ASP A 57 -5.56 -12.67 22.13
C ASP A 57 -6.13 -11.24 22.27
N ARG A 58 -5.55 -10.42 23.16
CA ARG A 58 -5.96 -9.04 23.37
C ARG A 58 -5.44 -8.06 22.32
N PHE A 59 -4.18 -8.18 21.91
CA PHE A 59 -3.51 -7.14 21.10
C PHE A 59 -3.24 -7.54 19.65
N VAL A 60 -3.15 -8.83 19.34
CA VAL A 60 -2.88 -9.35 17.99
C VAL A 60 -3.83 -10.53 17.71
N PRO A 61 -5.16 -10.31 17.75
CA PRO A 61 -6.14 -11.38 17.63
C PRO A 61 -5.99 -12.12 16.29
N ARG A 62 -6.26 -13.44 16.25
CA ARG A 62 -6.11 -14.24 15.02
C ARG A 62 -6.96 -13.73 13.85
N GLY A 63 -8.11 -13.13 14.15
CA GLY A 63 -9.08 -12.72 13.13
C GLY A 63 -9.56 -13.90 12.28
N GLU A 64 -9.95 -13.62 11.04
CA GLU A 64 -10.41 -14.62 10.06
C GLU A 64 -9.26 -15.23 9.22
N ILE A 65 -8.01 -15.00 9.63
CA ILE A 65 -6.84 -15.37 8.83
C ILE A 65 -6.28 -16.69 9.35
N SER A 66 -6.13 -17.66 8.44
CA SER A 66 -5.64 -19.00 8.77
C SER A 66 -4.20 -18.98 9.28
N ARG A 67 -3.34 -18.10 8.74
CA ARG A 67 -1.93 -17.95 9.11
C ARG A 67 -1.57 -16.49 9.39
N HIS A 68 -1.57 -16.11 10.67
CA HIS A 68 -1.20 -14.77 11.10
C HIS A 68 0.29 -14.71 11.48
N THR A 69 1.14 -14.35 10.52
CA THR A 69 2.61 -14.38 10.64
C THR A 69 3.15 -13.49 11.76
N MET A 70 2.62 -12.27 11.92
CA MET A 70 3.01 -11.37 13.02
C MET A 70 2.68 -11.94 14.40
N ARG A 71 1.50 -12.54 14.56
CA ARG A 71 1.11 -13.19 15.81
C ARG A 71 2.01 -14.37 16.13
N ASP A 72 2.36 -15.18 15.13
CA ASP A 72 3.29 -16.30 15.28
C ASP A 72 4.69 -15.83 15.68
N LEU A 73 5.19 -14.76 15.03
CA LEU A 73 6.46 -14.12 15.36
C LEU A 73 6.47 -13.68 16.83
N ILE A 74 5.52 -12.84 17.23
CA ILE A 74 5.46 -12.25 18.57
C ILE A 74 5.34 -13.34 19.64
N GLY A 75 4.53 -14.38 19.39
CA GLY A 75 4.34 -15.48 20.33
C GLY A 75 5.57 -16.38 20.53
N LYS A 76 6.58 -16.27 19.67
CA LYS A 76 7.80 -17.07 19.71
C LYS A 76 9.05 -16.26 20.08
N ILE A 77 8.88 -14.97 20.39
CA ILE A 77 9.97 -14.13 20.92
C ILE A 77 10.38 -14.66 22.29
N ARG A 78 11.66 -14.98 22.46
CA ARG A 78 12.21 -15.41 23.76
C ARG A 78 12.87 -14.25 24.50
N ILE A 79 12.86 -14.34 25.82
CA ILE A 79 13.71 -13.50 26.67
C ILE A 79 14.98 -14.31 26.97
N VAL A 80 16.14 -13.70 26.77
CA VAL A 80 17.44 -14.34 27.08
C VAL A 80 18.22 -13.44 28.04
N GLY A 81 19.08 -14.03 28.87
CA GLY A 81 19.92 -13.24 29.78
C GLY A 81 20.93 -12.42 29.01
N GLY A 82 21.32 -11.25 29.52
CA GLY A 82 22.22 -10.34 28.79
C GLY A 82 23.60 -10.92 28.45
N LYS A 83 24.06 -11.97 29.16
CA LYS A 83 25.29 -12.71 28.82
C LYS A 83 25.12 -13.66 27.64
N ASP A 84 23.89 -14.09 27.37
CA ASP A 84 23.55 -15.00 26.27
C ASP A 84 23.02 -14.22 25.05
N PHE A 85 22.85 -12.89 25.16
CA PHE A 85 22.40 -12.00 24.10
C PHE A 85 23.58 -11.50 23.25
N GLU A 86 24.24 -12.42 22.55
CA GLU A 86 25.31 -12.13 21.60
C GLU A 86 24.84 -12.33 20.15
N CYS A 87 25.27 -11.45 19.26
CA CYS A 87 24.97 -11.52 17.82
C CYS A 87 26.21 -11.31 16.97
N ASP A 88 26.21 -11.91 15.77
CA ASP A 88 27.28 -11.78 14.78
C ASP A 88 27.31 -10.36 14.15
N GLU A 89 26.15 -9.75 13.95
CA GLU A 89 26.00 -8.40 13.39
C GLU A 89 25.12 -7.53 14.30
N TRP A 90 25.49 -6.25 14.45
CA TRP A 90 24.69 -5.25 15.15
C TRP A 90 24.22 -4.16 14.18
N ILE A 91 22.93 -3.86 14.22
CA ILE A 91 22.32 -2.74 13.52
C ILE A 91 21.99 -1.66 14.54
N GLU A 92 22.75 -0.55 14.47
CA GLU A 92 22.66 0.58 15.40
C GLU A 92 21.48 1.51 15.08
N GLU A 93 21.12 1.65 13.81
CA GLU A 93 20.02 2.53 13.38
C GLU A 93 18.63 1.87 13.50
N PRO A 94 17.57 2.64 13.80
CA PRO A 94 16.21 2.10 13.87
C PRO A 94 15.79 1.39 12.58
N THR A 95 15.30 0.17 12.72
CA THR A 95 14.98 -0.69 11.58
C THR A 95 13.54 -1.20 11.65
N LEU A 96 12.80 -1.03 10.56
CA LEU A 96 11.48 -1.63 10.37
C LEU A 96 11.65 -3.09 9.95
N LEU A 97 10.95 -3.98 10.63
CA LEU A 97 10.78 -5.36 10.23
C LEU A 97 9.37 -5.50 9.63
N VAL A 98 9.31 -5.90 8.36
CA VAL A 98 8.06 -5.97 7.60
C VAL A 98 7.87 -7.39 7.09
N THR A 99 6.74 -8.01 7.38
CA THR A 99 6.29 -9.23 6.71
C THR A 99 5.18 -8.83 5.75
N ARG A 100 5.43 -8.92 4.45
CA ARG A 100 4.42 -8.60 3.43
C ARG A 100 3.35 -9.67 3.42
N PHE A 101 2.10 -9.28 3.29
CA PHE A 101 1.01 -10.24 3.10
C PHE A 101 0.93 -10.71 1.65
N GLU A 102 1.07 -9.77 0.71
CA GLU A 102 1.13 -10.00 -0.72
C GLU A 102 2.07 -8.90 -1.29
N TYR A 103 2.71 -9.14 -2.43
CA TYR A 103 3.77 -8.29 -2.97
C TYR A 103 3.61 -7.87 -4.45
N ALA A 104 2.65 -8.47 -5.19
CA ALA A 104 2.40 -8.21 -6.61
C ALA A 104 1.13 -7.38 -6.87
N ASN A 105 0.09 -7.57 -6.07
CA ASN A 105 -1.15 -6.82 -6.10
C ASN A 105 -0.97 -5.47 -5.40
N LEU A 106 -1.06 -4.40 -6.19
CA LEU A 106 -0.87 -3.03 -5.73
C LEU A 106 -1.70 -2.64 -4.50
N PHE A 107 -2.95 -3.12 -4.36
CA PHE A 107 -3.76 -2.77 -3.19
C PHE A 107 -3.11 -3.27 -1.90
N HIS A 108 -2.75 -4.56 -1.88
CA HIS A 108 -2.10 -5.16 -0.71
C HIS A 108 -0.73 -4.54 -0.44
N THR A 109 0.09 -4.32 -1.47
CA THR A 109 1.39 -3.68 -1.31
C THR A 109 1.27 -2.24 -0.78
N VAL A 110 0.25 -1.47 -1.20
CA VAL A 110 0.00 -0.13 -0.63
C VAL A 110 -0.39 -0.21 0.84
N THR A 111 -1.15 -1.23 1.26
CA THR A 111 -1.44 -1.41 2.69
C THR A 111 -0.19 -1.71 3.50
N ASP A 112 0.77 -2.47 2.96
CA ASP A 112 2.07 -2.71 3.60
C ASP A 112 2.94 -1.45 3.63
N TRP A 113 2.98 -0.66 2.55
CA TRP A 113 3.65 0.65 2.54
C TRP A 113 3.07 1.60 3.58
N TYR A 114 1.73 1.64 3.68
CA TYR A 114 1.04 2.48 4.65
C TYR A 114 1.33 2.01 6.08
N SER A 115 1.36 0.70 6.33
CA SER A 115 1.72 0.14 7.64
C SER A 115 3.14 0.54 8.07
N ALA A 116 4.13 0.39 7.18
CA ALA A 116 5.51 0.78 7.43
C ALA A 116 5.65 2.31 7.66
N TYR A 117 4.91 3.11 6.87
CA TYR A 117 4.81 4.56 7.07
C TYR A 117 4.26 4.91 8.46
N VAL A 118 3.09 4.37 8.82
CA VAL A 118 2.45 4.64 10.12
C VAL A 118 3.35 4.20 11.27
N SER A 119 3.99 3.03 11.16
CA SER A 119 4.94 2.51 12.16
C SER A 119 6.09 3.48 12.39
N SER A 120 6.65 4.06 11.32
CA SER A 120 7.70 5.08 11.40
C SER A 120 7.24 6.35 12.13
N ARG A 121 5.98 6.76 11.89
CA ARG A 121 5.40 7.97 12.48
C ARG A 121 5.08 7.80 13.96
N VAL A 122 4.48 6.67 14.32
CA VAL A 122 4.10 6.36 15.71
C VAL A 122 5.32 6.18 16.60
N THR A 123 6.39 5.59 16.07
CA THR A 123 7.66 5.39 16.80
C THR A 123 8.60 6.60 16.75
N GLY A 124 8.19 7.70 16.10
CA GLY A 124 8.91 8.96 16.13
C GLY A 124 10.25 8.95 15.39
N LEU A 125 10.39 8.15 14.33
CA LEU A 125 11.65 8.06 13.58
C LEU A 125 11.95 9.38 12.86
N PRO A 126 13.14 9.98 13.07
CA PRO A 126 13.46 11.31 12.52
C PRO A 126 13.87 11.26 11.05
N ASN A 127 14.37 10.11 10.59
CA ASN A 127 14.90 9.89 9.25
C ASN A 127 14.16 8.75 8.56
N ARG A 128 14.38 8.58 7.25
CA ARG A 128 13.90 7.41 6.51
C ARG A 128 14.50 6.14 7.14
N PRO A 129 13.70 5.19 7.61
CA PRO A 129 14.26 4.03 8.31
C PRO A 129 14.85 3.02 7.33
N HIS A 130 15.70 2.15 7.88
CA HIS A 130 16.08 0.91 7.23
C HIS A 130 14.93 -0.08 7.29
N LEU A 131 14.83 -0.94 6.29
CA LEU A 131 13.78 -1.95 6.22
C LEU A 131 14.37 -3.33 5.95
N ILE A 132 13.90 -4.31 6.73
CA ILE A 132 14.16 -5.72 6.50
C ILE A 132 12.83 -6.44 6.26
N PHE A 133 12.74 -7.12 5.12
CA PHE A 133 11.67 -8.07 4.88
C PHE A 133 11.89 -9.34 5.69
N VAL A 134 10.89 -9.72 6.47
CA VAL A 134 10.82 -10.96 7.26
C VAL A 134 9.84 -11.91 6.57
N ASP A 135 10.01 -12.05 5.26
CA ASP A 135 9.30 -12.96 4.37
C ASP A 135 10.23 -13.37 3.22
N GLY A 136 9.88 -14.45 2.53
CA GLY A 136 10.65 -15.04 1.44
C GLY A 136 10.11 -14.73 0.05
N HIS A 137 9.27 -13.70 -0.12
CA HIS A 137 8.74 -13.39 -1.46
C HIS A 137 9.83 -12.91 -2.41
N CYS A 138 9.71 -13.29 -3.68
CA CYS A 138 10.61 -12.84 -4.73
C CYS A 138 10.47 -11.32 -5.02
N MET A 139 11.36 -10.79 -5.85
CA MET A 139 11.24 -9.40 -6.32
C MET A 139 9.96 -9.24 -7.15
N ALA A 140 9.27 -8.12 -6.93
CA ALA A 140 8.13 -7.69 -7.74
C ALA A 140 8.34 -6.27 -8.29
N PRO A 141 7.61 -5.86 -9.35
CA PRO A 141 7.73 -4.51 -9.93
C PRO A 141 7.54 -3.38 -8.91
N LEU A 142 6.78 -3.63 -7.84
CA LEU A 142 6.47 -2.66 -6.79
C LEU A 142 7.64 -2.40 -5.82
N GLU A 143 8.73 -3.17 -5.91
CA GLU A 143 9.93 -2.99 -5.08
C GLU A 143 10.63 -1.64 -5.31
N GLU A 144 10.45 -1.03 -6.49
CA GLU A 144 10.95 0.32 -6.78
C GLU A 144 10.46 1.34 -5.72
N THR A 145 9.20 1.22 -5.27
CA THR A 145 8.63 2.14 -4.28
C THR A 145 9.18 1.86 -2.88
N TRP A 146 9.40 0.59 -2.51
CA TRP A 146 10.08 0.25 -1.26
C TRP A 146 11.47 0.90 -1.21
N LYS A 147 12.26 0.80 -2.30
CA LYS A 147 13.57 1.44 -2.42
C LYS A 147 13.52 2.96 -2.40
N ALA A 148 12.44 3.56 -2.90
CA ALA A 148 12.26 5.00 -2.90
C ALA A 148 11.89 5.54 -1.50
N LEU A 149 11.08 4.80 -0.73
CA LEU A 149 10.56 5.21 0.57
C LEU A 149 11.56 5.02 1.73
N PHE A 150 12.41 3.98 1.67
CA PHE A 150 13.25 3.56 2.78
C PHE A 150 14.75 3.68 2.46
N SER A 151 15.59 3.85 3.49
CA SER A 151 17.03 4.09 3.33
C SER A 151 17.79 2.85 2.85
N SER A 152 17.31 1.66 3.21
CA SER A 152 17.78 0.40 2.68
C SER A 152 16.67 -0.64 2.65
N LEU A 153 16.88 -1.66 1.85
CA LEU A 153 15.99 -2.81 1.70
C LEU A 153 16.84 -4.09 1.73
N ARG A 154 16.61 -4.96 2.70
CA ARG A 154 17.29 -6.26 2.84
C ARG A 154 16.27 -7.34 3.17
N TYR A 155 16.55 -8.60 2.85
CA TYR A 155 15.74 -9.74 3.29
C TYR A 155 16.39 -10.40 4.50
N ALA A 156 15.59 -10.93 5.42
CA ALA A 156 16.11 -11.57 6.63
C ALA A 156 17.04 -12.76 6.30
N LYS A 157 16.83 -13.45 5.18
CA LYS A 157 17.70 -14.53 4.70
C LYS A 157 18.98 -14.07 4.00
N ASN A 158 19.19 -12.76 3.80
CA ASN A 158 20.47 -12.22 3.32
C ASN A 158 21.51 -12.05 4.44
N PHE A 159 21.18 -12.39 5.69
CA PHE A 159 22.12 -12.39 6.79
C PHE A 159 22.72 -13.79 6.95
N SER A 160 24.05 -13.87 7.12
CA SER A 160 24.78 -15.14 7.27
C SER A 160 24.82 -15.65 8.71
N GLY A 161 24.40 -14.83 9.67
CA GLY A 161 24.40 -15.13 11.10
C GLY A 161 23.32 -14.34 11.84
N SER A 162 23.38 -14.43 13.15
CA SER A 162 22.50 -13.73 14.08
C SER A 162 22.69 -12.21 14.03
N VAL A 163 21.57 -11.48 14.14
CA VAL A 163 21.54 -10.01 14.00
C VAL A 163 20.84 -9.40 15.20
N CYS A 164 21.52 -8.49 15.87
CA CYS A 164 20.97 -7.71 16.97
C CYS A 164 20.62 -6.30 16.49
N PHE A 165 19.55 -5.74 17.05
CA PHE A 165 19.06 -4.41 16.72
C PHE A 165 19.06 -3.58 17.99
N ARG A 166 19.57 -2.35 17.94
CA ARG A 166 19.34 -1.39 19.03
C ARG A 166 17.88 -1.00 19.15
N HIS A 167 17.21 -0.89 18.00
CA HIS A 167 15.81 -0.54 17.92
C HIS A 167 15.16 -1.21 16.71
N ALA A 168 14.50 -2.35 16.95
CA ALA A 168 13.67 -3.02 15.95
C ALA A 168 12.21 -2.62 16.14
N ILE A 169 11.53 -2.36 15.02
CA ILE A 169 10.10 -1.99 15.01
C ILE A 169 9.36 -3.02 14.15
N LEU A 170 8.50 -3.79 14.78
CA LEU A 170 7.61 -4.71 14.08
C LEU A 170 6.46 -3.92 13.46
N SER A 171 6.45 -3.81 12.13
CA SER A 171 5.34 -3.13 11.43
C SER A 171 4.14 -4.08 11.34
N PRO A 172 2.92 -3.66 11.70
CA PRO A 172 1.72 -4.47 11.53
C PRO A 172 1.55 -4.95 10.09
N LEU A 173 0.78 -6.02 9.89
CA LEU A 173 0.51 -6.52 8.55
C LEU A 173 -0.41 -5.53 7.81
N GLY A 174 -0.31 -5.42 6.48
CA GLY A 174 -1.08 -4.44 5.71
C GLY A 174 -2.60 -4.53 5.94
N TYR A 175 -3.13 -5.75 6.12
CA TYR A 175 -4.54 -5.97 6.43
C TYR A 175 -4.95 -5.55 7.85
N GLU A 176 -4.01 -5.24 8.73
CA GLU A 176 -4.28 -4.68 10.06
C GLU A 176 -4.44 -3.16 10.04
N THR A 177 -4.18 -2.52 8.90
CA THR A 177 -4.34 -1.08 8.72
C THR A 177 -5.80 -0.70 8.48
N ALA A 178 -6.13 0.59 8.71
CA ALA A 178 -7.44 1.15 8.43
C ALA A 178 -7.88 0.92 6.97
N LEU A 179 -6.93 0.86 6.01
CA LEU A 179 -7.24 0.64 4.60
C LEU A 179 -7.94 -0.71 4.32
N PHE A 180 -7.72 -1.69 5.19
CA PHE A 180 -8.34 -3.00 5.10
C PHE A 180 -9.41 -3.22 6.18
N LYS A 181 -9.11 -2.91 7.45
CA LYS A 181 -10.08 -3.06 8.55
C LYS A 181 -11.31 -2.16 8.41
N GLY A 182 -11.17 -0.98 7.78
CA GLY A 182 -12.31 -0.12 7.48
C GLY A 182 -13.30 -0.70 6.46
N LEU A 183 -13.02 -1.88 5.89
CA LEU A 183 -13.98 -2.63 5.07
C LEU A 183 -15.01 -3.39 5.91
N THR A 184 -14.66 -3.70 7.16
CA THR A 184 -15.48 -4.46 8.11
C THR A 184 -15.90 -3.65 9.32
N GLU A 185 -15.17 -2.58 9.63
CA GLU A 185 -15.41 -1.69 10.76
C GLU A 185 -15.90 -0.32 10.26
N ASP A 186 -16.82 0.30 10.99
CA ASP A 186 -17.24 1.67 10.68
C ASP A 186 -16.22 2.67 11.25
N ILE A 187 -15.51 3.34 10.35
CA ILE A 187 -14.52 4.35 10.68
C ILE A 187 -15.07 5.72 10.27
N ASP A 188 -15.64 6.44 11.24
CA ASP A 188 -16.11 7.82 11.06
C ASP A 188 -14.95 8.81 11.05
N CYS A 189 -14.18 8.78 9.95
CA CYS A 189 -13.03 9.65 9.74
C CYS A 189 -12.99 10.16 8.29
N TYR A 190 -12.63 11.43 8.11
CA TYR A 190 -12.56 12.09 6.81
C TYR A 190 -11.19 12.73 6.57
N GLY A 191 -10.73 12.72 5.33
CA GLY A 191 -9.47 13.34 4.97
C GLY A 191 -9.55 14.86 5.03
N ALA A 192 -8.53 15.49 5.62
CA ALA A 192 -8.36 16.93 5.65
C ALA A 192 -6.87 17.32 5.48
N PRO A 193 -6.57 18.55 5.02
CA PRO A 193 -5.21 19.05 4.96
C PRO A 193 -4.57 19.11 6.36
N ALA A 194 -3.29 18.76 6.47
CA ALA A 194 -2.56 18.86 7.73
C ALA A 194 -2.65 20.29 8.30
N GLN A 195 -2.39 21.32 7.49
CA GLN A 195 -2.46 22.72 7.94
C GLN A 195 -3.81 23.12 8.56
N GLU A 196 -4.93 22.58 8.06
CA GLU A 196 -6.26 22.81 8.63
C GLU A 196 -6.36 22.19 10.03
N LEU A 197 -5.95 20.93 10.19
CA LEU A 197 -6.02 20.21 11.46
C LEU A 197 -5.09 20.77 12.53
N TRP A 198 -3.98 21.39 12.13
CA TRP A 198 -3.08 22.09 13.07
C TRP A 198 -3.73 23.34 13.66
N GLN A 199 -4.56 24.05 12.87
CA GLN A 199 -5.27 25.25 13.31
C GLN A 199 -6.58 24.90 14.03
N LYS A 200 -7.26 23.85 13.56
CA LYS A 200 -8.53 23.38 14.09
C LYS A 200 -8.51 21.85 14.20
N PRO A 201 -8.03 21.30 15.32
CA PRO A 201 -8.05 19.87 15.58
C PRO A 201 -9.48 19.33 15.53
N ASP A 202 -9.64 18.13 14.98
CA ASP A 202 -10.91 17.42 14.82
C ASP A 202 -10.65 15.92 14.79
N ASP A 203 -11.17 15.21 15.79
CA ASP A 203 -10.92 13.76 15.97
C ASP A 203 -11.64 12.91 14.90
N HIS A 204 -12.58 13.49 14.14
CA HIS A 204 -13.23 12.86 12.99
C HIS A 204 -12.51 13.16 11.68
N LYS A 205 -11.33 13.80 11.71
CA LYS A 205 -10.55 14.12 10.52
C LYS A 205 -9.11 13.64 10.62
N THR A 206 -8.51 13.37 9.48
CA THR A 206 -7.12 12.91 9.39
C THR A 206 -6.38 13.50 8.19
N ALA A 207 -5.10 13.82 8.40
CA ALA A 207 -4.18 14.15 7.32
C ALA A 207 -3.32 12.96 6.89
N ARG A 208 -3.39 11.82 7.60
CA ARG A 208 -2.41 10.71 7.47
C ARG A 208 -2.31 10.15 6.07
N LEU A 209 -3.44 9.96 5.39
CA LEU A 209 -3.43 9.43 4.02
C LEU A 209 -2.93 10.47 3.00
N SER A 210 -3.12 11.76 3.28
CA SER A 210 -2.53 12.85 2.49
C SER A 210 -1.02 12.95 2.67
N GLU A 211 -0.54 12.91 3.92
CA GLU A 211 0.90 12.89 4.25
C GLU A 211 1.59 11.66 3.62
N PHE A 212 0.92 10.50 3.63
CA PHE A 212 1.42 9.29 2.98
C PHE A 212 1.56 9.46 1.46
N GLY A 213 0.55 10.00 0.78
CA GLY A 213 0.63 10.32 -0.65
C GLY A 213 1.72 11.33 -0.99
N GLU A 214 1.89 12.35 -0.15
CA GLU A 214 2.99 13.32 -0.25
C GLU A 214 4.35 12.65 -0.13
N MET A 215 4.52 11.72 0.82
CA MET A 215 5.75 10.96 0.97
C MET A 215 6.08 10.16 -0.30
N ILE A 216 5.09 9.47 -0.90
CA ILE A 216 5.30 8.72 -2.15
C ILE A 216 5.74 9.67 -3.27
N ARG A 217 5.05 10.79 -3.48
CA ARG A 217 5.43 11.78 -4.51
C ARG A 217 6.84 12.32 -4.28
N ALA A 218 7.18 12.67 -3.04
CA ALA A 218 8.49 13.18 -2.67
C ALA A 218 9.60 12.15 -2.94
N ALA A 219 9.34 10.87 -2.65
CA ALA A 219 10.29 9.79 -2.86
C ALA A 219 10.69 9.63 -4.34
N PHE A 220 9.77 9.93 -5.27
CA PHE A 220 10.05 9.93 -6.71
C PHE A 220 10.53 11.30 -7.27
N GLY A 221 10.80 12.27 -6.39
CA GLY A 221 11.26 13.60 -6.76
C GLY A 221 10.20 14.44 -7.47
N LEU A 222 8.92 14.18 -7.18
CA LEU A 222 7.81 14.94 -7.73
C LEU A 222 7.47 16.14 -6.82
N PRO A 223 7.06 17.29 -7.38
CA PRO A 223 6.85 18.51 -6.61
C PRO A 223 5.67 18.36 -5.63
N LEU A 224 5.89 18.72 -4.35
CA LEU A 224 4.84 18.76 -3.33
C LEU A 224 4.04 20.07 -3.38
N ASN A 225 4.73 21.17 -3.69
CA ASN A 225 4.18 22.52 -3.74
C ASN A 225 3.96 22.97 -5.19
N ILE A 226 3.02 22.36 -5.89
CA ILE A 226 2.45 23.04 -7.06
C ILE A 226 1.73 24.27 -6.51
N HIS A 227 2.24 25.45 -6.83
CA HIS A 227 1.83 26.70 -6.23
C HIS A 227 0.31 26.86 -6.31
N SER A 228 -0.33 26.86 -5.12
CA SER A 228 -1.75 26.69 -4.86
C SER A 228 -2.29 25.30 -5.24
N GLY A 229 -3.05 24.66 -4.34
CA GLY A 229 -3.93 23.52 -4.66
C GLY A 229 -5.07 23.90 -5.62
N ARG A 230 -4.75 24.66 -6.68
CA ARG A 230 -5.55 24.90 -7.86
C ARG A 230 -4.97 24.04 -8.97
N LYS A 231 -5.74 23.03 -9.32
CA LYS A 231 -5.68 22.48 -10.67
C LYS A 231 -5.89 23.61 -11.67
N PRO A 232 -5.34 23.50 -12.89
CA PRO A 232 -5.51 24.53 -13.90
C PRO A 232 -7.00 24.87 -14.02
N LEU A 233 -7.34 26.17 -13.96
CA LEU A 233 -8.71 26.65 -14.23
C LEU A 233 -9.12 26.38 -15.69
N PHE A 234 -8.13 26.09 -16.56
CA PHE A 234 -8.30 25.75 -17.96
C PHE A 234 -7.32 24.62 -18.30
N GLY A 235 -7.81 23.53 -18.88
CA GLY A 235 -6.98 22.38 -19.22
C GLY A 235 -6.95 21.31 -18.13
N HIS A 236 -7.81 20.30 -18.26
CA HIS A 236 -7.91 19.20 -17.30
C HIS A 236 -7.32 17.91 -17.89
N ASN A 237 -6.44 17.26 -17.12
CA ASN A 237 -6.06 15.89 -17.41
C ASN A 237 -7.14 14.95 -16.87
N VAL A 238 -7.72 14.12 -17.73
CA VAL A 238 -8.62 13.03 -17.35
C VAL A 238 -7.82 11.75 -17.52
N LEU A 239 -7.51 11.08 -16.43
CA LEU A 239 -6.76 9.82 -16.46
C LEU A 239 -7.74 8.65 -16.45
N PHE A 240 -7.69 7.79 -17.47
CA PHE A 240 -8.39 6.51 -17.42
C PHE A 240 -7.41 5.40 -17.07
N VAL A 241 -7.49 4.89 -15.85
CA VAL A 241 -6.71 3.75 -15.35
C VAL A 241 -7.27 2.47 -15.95
N ARG A 242 -6.44 1.81 -16.75
CA ARG A 242 -6.80 0.65 -17.56
C ARG A 242 -5.98 -0.57 -17.18
N ARG A 243 -6.52 -1.76 -17.45
CA ARG A 243 -5.91 -3.03 -17.08
C ARG A 243 -5.30 -3.69 -18.32
N GLU A 244 -4.03 -4.02 -18.24
CA GLU A 244 -3.29 -4.79 -19.25
C GLU A 244 -2.61 -5.97 -18.58
N ASP A 245 -2.30 -6.99 -19.39
CA ASP A 245 -1.63 -8.20 -18.95
C ASP A 245 -0.17 -7.92 -18.59
N TYR A 246 0.26 -8.47 -17.45
CA TYR A 246 1.63 -8.38 -16.97
C TYR A 246 1.95 -9.50 -15.98
N LEU A 247 3.20 -9.94 -16.00
CA LEU A 247 3.69 -10.96 -15.09
C LEU A 247 4.27 -10.29 -13.85
N ALA A 248 3.60 -10.44 -12.70
CA ALA A 248 4.07 -9.90 -11.43
C ALA A 248 4.12 -10.93 -10.30
N HIS A 249 3.67 -12.16 -10.53
CA HIS A 249 3.56 -13.16 -9.49
C HIS A 249 3.87 -14.56 -10.03
N PRO A 250 4.67 -15.38 -9.32
CA PRO A 250 5.19 -16.66 -9.83
C PRO A 250 4.11 -17.71 -10.05
N ARG A 251 2.97 -17.55 -9.37
CA ARG A 251 1.81 -18.46 -9.44
C ARG A 251 0.75 -17.97 -10.42
N HIS A 252 1.03 -16.94 -11.21
CA HIS A 252 0.06 -16.32 -12.11
C HIS A 252 0.61 -16.21 -13.52
N GLY A 253 -0.16 -16.67 -14.52
CA GLY A 253 0.27 -16.72 -15.93
C GLY A 253 0.34 -15.36 -16.64
N GLY A 254 0.38 -14.25 -15.90
CA GLY A 254 0.42 -12.89 -16.44
C GLY A 254 -0.91 -12.31 -16.94
N LYS A 255 -1.97 -13.12 -17.00
CA LYS A 255 -3.29 -12.69 -17.49
C LYS A 255 -4.15 -12.08 -16.40
N VAL A 256 -4.33 -10.76 -16.42
CA VAL A 256 -5.08 -10.06 -15.37
C VAL A 256 -6.59 -10.30 -15.53
N GLU A 257 -7.29 -10.51 -14.42
CA GLU A 257 -8.75 -10.58 -14.42
C GLU A 257 -9.33 -9.23 -14.92
N SER A 258 -10.07 -9.27 -16.02
CA SER A 258 -10.78 -8.08 -16.52
C SER A 258 -11.93 -7.73 -15.57
N ARG A 259 -12.00 -6.45 -15.19
CA ARG A 259 -13.10 -5.90 -14.38
C ARG A 259 -14.14 -5.16 -15.22
N LEU A 260 -13.78 -4.83 -16.46
CA LEU A 260 -14.60 -4.12 -17.43
C LEU A 260 -14.38 -4.76 -18.81
N SER A 261 -15.38 -5.46 -19.33
CA SER A 261 -15.25 -6.28 -20.54
C SER A 261 -15.05 -5.46 -21.81
N ASN A 262 -15.49 -4.19 -21.81
CA ASN A 262 -15.43 -3.27 -22.94
C ASN A 262 -14.56 -2.04 -22.65
N GLU A 263 -13.51 -2.19 -21.83
CA GLU A 263 -12.65 -1.08 -21.40
C GLU A 263 -12.08 -0.27 -22.58
N GLN A 264 -11.68 -0.93 -23.67
CA GLN A 264 -11.19 -0.27 -24.89
C GLN A 264 -12.27 0.57 -25.59
N GLU A 265 -13.52 0.10 -25.63
CA GLU A 265 -14.64 0.85 -26.23
C GLU A 265 -14.95 2.12 -25.42
N VAL A 266 -14.95 2.02 -24.09
CA VAL A 266 -15.13 3.16 -23.19
C VAL A 266 -14.01 4.18 -23.41
N PHE A 267 -12.75 3.73 -23.50
CA PHE A 267 -11.62 4.62 -23.73
C PHE A 267 -11.72 5.37 -25.07
N GLU A 268 -12.02 4.67 -26.17
CA GLU A 268 -12.16 5.33 -27.48
C GLU A 268 -13.37 6.29 -27.52
N SER A 269 -14.45 5.95 -26.82
CA SER A 269 -15.62 6.84 -26.71
C SER A 269 -15.28 8.12 -25.93
N LEU A 270 -14.58 7.99 -24.80
CA LEU A 270 -14.07 9.14 -24.03
C LEU A 270 -13.11 9.99 -24.87
N LYS A 271 -12.25 9.36 -25.68
CA LYS A 271 -11.32 10.04 -26.58
C LYS A 271 -12.05 10.84 -27.66
N GLY A 272 -13.06 10.23 -28.29
CA GLY A 272 -13.93 10.90 -29.26
C GLY A 272 -14.66 12.10 -28.64
N TRP A 273 -15.26 11.90 -27.46
CA TRP A 273 -15.91 12.98 -26.72
C TRP A 273 -14.94 14.11 -26.35
N SER A 274 -13.78 13.79 -25.78
CA SER A 274 -12.81 14.79 -25.31
C SER A 274 -12.28 15.68 -26.45
N SER A 275 -12.18 15.13 -27.67
CA SER A 275 -11.77 15.86 -28.87
C SER A 275 -12.84 16.84 -29.36
N GLY A 276 -14.13 16.57 -29.10
CA GLY A 276 -15.26 17.41 -29.50
C GLY A 276 -15.80 18.31 -28.40
N PHE A 277 -15.32 18.17 -27.16
CA PHE A 277 -15.81 18.91 -26.00
C PHE A 277 -15.42 20.40 -26.10
N LYS A 278 -16.41 21.29 -26.08
CA LYS A 278 -16.24 22.74 -26.29
C LYS A 278 -16.09 23.57 -25.01
N GLY A 279 -16.28 22.95 -23.83
CA GLY A 279 -16.20 23.66 -22.54
C GLY A 279 -14.75 24.01 -22.19
N CYS A 280 -14.05 23.04 -21.59
CA CYS A 280 -12.62 23.15 -21.27
C CYS A 280 -11.78 22.30 -22.22
N LYS A 281 -10.49 22.64 -22.31
CA LYS A 281 -9.49 21.72 -22.86
C LYS A 281 -9.41 20.47 -21.98
N VAL A 282 -9.66 19.30 -22.55
CA VAL A 282 -9.52 18.00 -21.89
C VAL A 282 -8.36 17.25 -22.53
N ASN A 283 -7.43 16.78 -21.71
CA ASN A 283 -6.37 15.87 -22.11
C ASN A 283 -6.66 14.50 -21.53
N LEU A 284 -7.12 13.57 -22.37
CA LEU A 284 -7.37 12.19 -21.96
C LEU A 284 -6.04 11.42 -21.93
N VAL A 285 -5.70 10.89 -20.76
CA VAL A 285 -4.47 10.12 -20.52
C VAL A 285 -4.83 8.63 -20.42
N ASN A 286 -4.16 7.80 -21.22
CA ASN A 286 -4.30 6.35 -21.19
C ASN A 286 -3.39 5.75 -20.10
N GLY A 287 -3.96 5.39 -18.95
CA GLY A 287 -3.24 4.90 -17.77
C GLY A 287 -3.00 3.40 -17.80
N LEU A 288 -2.13 2.92 -18.70
CA LEU A 288 -1.69 1.52 -18.75
C LEU A 288 -0.53 1.27 -17.77
N PHE A 289 -0.84 1.28 -16.46
CA PHE A 289 0.18 1.27 -15.40
C PHE A 289 1.12 0.07 -15.44
N ALA A 290 0.64 -1.09 -15.89
CA ALA A 290 1.46 -2.30 -16.09
C ALA A 290 2.70 -2.07 -16.97
N HIS A 291 2.71 -1.00 -17.79
CA HIS A 291 3.80 -0.67 -18.72
C HIS A 291 4.42 0.71 -18.45
N MET A 292 4.16 1.28 -17.27
CA MET A 292 4.72 2.56 -16.82
C MET A 292 5.70 2.34 -15.67
N SER A 293 6.75 3.16 -15.59
CA SER A 293 7.59 3.21 -14.38
C SER A 293 6.75 3.65 -13.17
N MET A 294 7.12 3.27 -11.94
CA MET A 294 6.36 3.72 -10.76
C MET A 294 6.32 5.25 -10.67
N LYS A 295 7.42 5.92 -11.01
CA LYS A 295 7.48 7.39 -11.09
C LYS A 295 6.44 7.98 -12.04
N ASP A 296 6.27 7.39 -13.23
CA ASP A 296 5.32 7.88 -14.21
C ASP A 296 3.87 7.57 -13.82
N GLN A 297 3.62 6.43 -13.17
CA GLN A 297 2.30 6.10 -12.60
C GLN A 297 1.90 7.15 -11.55
N VAL A 298 2.80 7.45 -10.60
CA VAL A 298 2.57 8.45 -9.55
C VAL A 298 2.40 9.85 -10.16
N ARG A 299 3.18 10.21 -11.19
CA ARG A 299 3.02 11.50 -11.90
C ARG A 299 1.66 11.60 -12.59
N ALA A 300 1.22 10.57 -13.31
CA ALA A 300 -0.09 10.58 -13.98
C ALA A 300 -1.23 10.81 -12.99
N ILE A 301 -1.13 10.21 -11.81
CA ILE A 301 -2.11 10.37 -10.71
C ILE A 301 -2.04 11.78 -10.10
N GLN A 302 -0.84 12.31 -9.89
CA GLN A 302 -0.63 13.67 -9.39
C GLN A 302 -1.24 14.71 -10.34
N ASP A 303 -1.01 14.55 -11.65
CA ASP A 303 -1.40 15.53 -12.67
C ASP A 303 -2.89 15.44 -13.05
N ALA A 304 -3.59 14.37 -12.66
CA ALA A 304 -4.98 14.14 -13.00
C ALA A 304 -5.94 15.11 -12.31
N SER A 305 -6.85 15.70 -13.09
CA SER A 305 -8.02 16.42 -12.58
C SER A 305 -9.13 15.46 -12.16
N VAL A 306 -9.41 14.50 -13.04
CA VAL A 306 -10.36 13.41 -12.84
C VAL A 306 -9.63 12.09 -13.07
N ILE A 307 -9.84 11.10 -12.21
CA ILE A 307 -9.34 9.74 -12.37
C ILE A 307 -10.54 8.81 -12.56
N ILE A 308 -10.60 8.16 -13.71
CA ILE A 308 -11.61 7.17 -14.08
C ILE A 308 -10.95 5.80 -14.02
N GLY A 309 -11.64 4.79 -13.53
CA GLY A 309 -11.14 3.42 -13.58
C GLY A 309 -12.18 2.40 -13.17
N ALA A 310 -12.04 1.17 -13.68
CA ALA A 310 -12.83 0.04 -13.19
C ALA A 310 -12.37 -0.35 -11.78
N HIS A 311 -13.28 -0.86 -10.94
CA HIS A 311 -12.96 -1.34 -9.60
C HIS A 311 -11.78 -2.32 -9.62
N GLY A 312 -10.62 -1.92 -9.09
CA GLY A 312 -9.40 -2.72 -9.13
C GLY A 312 -8.19 -2.04 -8.53
N ALA A 313 -7.15 -2.84 -8.23
CA ALA A 313 -5.99 -2.40 -7.46
C ALA A 313 -5.29 -1.14 -7.99
N GLY A 314 -5.34 -0.87 -9.31
CA GLY A 314 -4.81 0.37 -9.92
C GLY A 314 -5.41 1.66 -9.33
N LEU A 315 -6.66 1.65 -8.88
CA LEU A 315 -7.27 2.80 -8.21
C LEU A 315 -6.67 3.08 -6.83
N THR A 316 -5.91 2.16 -6.23
CA THR A 316 -5.23 2.42 -4.95
C THR A 316 -4.19 3.55 -5.07
N HIS A 317 -3.69 3.84 -6.28
CA HIS A 317 -2.78 4.96 -6.48
C HIS A 317 -3.37 6.32 -6.06
N ILE A 318 -4.69 6.46 -5.92
CA ILE A 318 -5.33 7.73 -5.52
C ILE A 318 -4.84 8.25 -4.15
N VAL A 319 -4.18 7.42 -3.34
CA VAL A 319 -3.43 7.89 -2.16
C VAL A 319 -2.44 9.02 -2.51
N SER A 320 -1.86 8.99 -3.71
CA SER A 320 -0.93 10.01 -4.23
C SER A 320 -1.59 11.16 -4.98
N ALA A 321 -2.92 11.19 -5.10
CA ALA A 321 -3.64 12.25 -5.80
C ALA A 321 -3.53 13.60 -5.07
N LEU A 322 -3.58 14.70 -5.83
CA LEU A 322 -3.67 16.04 -5.26
C LEU A 322 -5.08 16.29 -4.66
N PRO A 323 -5.21 17.24 -3.71
CA PRO A 323 -6.52 17.71 -3.28
C PRO A 323 -7.39 18.15 -4.47
N LYS A 324 -8.72 18.00 -4.33
CA LYS A 324 -9.71 18.29 -5.39
C LYS A 324 -9.59 17.39 -6.64
N THR A 325 -8.93 16.24 -6.53
CA THR A 325 -9.12 15.16 -7.51
C THR A 325 -10.48 14.53 -7.33
N VAL A 326 -11.19 14.41 -8.44
CA VAL A 326 -12.46 13.70 -8.52
C VAL A 326 -12.18 12.29 -9.01
N ILE A 327 -12.70 11.30 -8.31
CA ILE A 327 -12.60 9.89 -8.65
C ILE A 327 -13.93 9.45 -9.25
N LEU A 328 -13.91 8.82 -10.42
CA LEU A 328 -15.06 8.18 -11.04
C LEU A 328 -14.78 6.68 -11.17
N GLU A 329 -15.36 5.90 -10.27
CA GLU A 329 -15.19 4.46 -10.24
C GLU A 329 -16.31 3.74 -11.02
N ILE A 330 -15.93 2.80 -11.88
CA ILE A 330 -16.86 1.93 -12.60
C ILE A 330 -16.88 0.56 -11.90
N ILE A 331 -18.00 0.20 -11.29
CA ILE A 331 -18.12 -0.96 -10.40
C ILE A 331 -18.96 -2.05 -11.06
N SER A 332 -18.31 -3.17 -11.41
CA SER A 332 -19.00 -4.37 -11.86
C SER A 332 -19.84 -5.00 -10.74
N SER A 333 -21.00 -5.57 -11.07
CA SER A 333 -21.80 -6.35 -10.11
C SER A 333 -21.08 -7.58 -9.57
N GLN A 334 -20.04 -8.06 -10.27
CA GLN A 334 -19.26 -9.23 -9.89
C GLN A 334 -18.34 -8.98 -8.69
N PHE A 335 -17.99 -7.72 -8.43
CA PHE A 335 -17.08 -7.38 -7.34
C PHE A 335 -17.41 -6.00 -6.78
N ARG A 336 -18.23 -5.97 -5.72
CA ARG A 336 -18.66 -4.74 -5.03
C ARG A 336 -18.06 -4.69 -3.65
N ARG A 337 -16.94 -3.99 -3.50
CA ARG A 337 -16.35 -3.69 -2.20
C ARG A 337 -16.00 -2.20 -2.12
N PRO A 338 -16.19 -1.53 -0.98
CA PRO A 338 -16.08 -0.07 -0.87
C PRO A 338 -14.64 0.46 -0.76
N HIS A 339 -13.63 -0.28 -1.24
CA HIS A 339 -12.21 0.00 -0.98
C HIS A 339 -11.83 1.44 -1.36
N PHE A 340 -12.07 1.81 -2.61
CA PHE A 340 -11.61 3.10 -3.13
C PHE A 340 -12.52 4.25 -2.72
N ALA A 341 -13.80 3.99 -2.44
CA ALA A 341 -14.69 4.95 -1.79
C ALA A 341 -14.15 5.38 -0.42
N TYR A 342 -13.71 4.43 0.41
CA TYR A 342 -13.11 4.76 1.71
C TYR A 342 -11.73 5.40 1.60
N ILE A 343 -10.88 4.94 0.69
CA ILE A 343 -9.59 5.60 0.42
C ILE A 343 -9.83 7.06 -0.02
N ALA A 344 -10.79 7.31 -0.92
CA ALA A 344 -11.16 8.66 -1.32
C ALA A 344 -11.67 9.49 -0.13
N ARG A 345 -12.54 8.92 0.72
CA ARG A 345 -13.03 9.56 1.95
C ARG A 345 -11.90 9.96 2.90
N TRP A 346 -11.01 9.03 3.26
CA TRP A 346 -9.87 9.29 4.16
C TRP A 346 -8.80 10.18 3.54
N LYS A 347 -8.78 10.30 2.21
CA LYS A 347 -7.91 11.24 1.47
C LYS A 347 -8.53 12.62 1.31
N GLY A 348 -9.85 12.75 1.51
CA GLY A 348 -10.59 14.00 1.31
C GLY A 348 -10.83 14.31 -0.17
N LEU A 349 -11.10 13.28 -0.98
CA LEU A 349 -11.37 13.38 -2.40
C LEU A 349 -12.87 13.25 -2.69
N GLU A 350 -13.32 13.92 -3.74
CA GLU A 350 -14.65 13.73 -4.30
C GLU A 350 -14.71 12.39 -5.04
N TYR A 351 -15.78 11.62 -4.83
CA TYR A 351 -15.91 10.27 -5.33
C TYR A 351 -17.30 10.03 -5.92
N HIS A 352 -17.33 9.48 -7.13
CA HIS A 352 -18.50 9.08 -7.88
C HIS A 352 -18.38 7.61 -8.27
N ALA A 353 -19.52 6.92 -8.34
CA ALA A 353 -19.55 5.50 -8.69
C ALA A 353 -20.64 5.18 -9.71
N ILE A 354 -20.27 4.48 -10.78
CA ILE A 354 -21.19 3.88 -11.73
C ILE A 354 -21.33 2.40 -11.38
N ASN A 355 -22.49 2.03 -10.85
CA ASN A 355 -22.79 0.64 -10.49
C ASN A 355 -23.39 -0.10 -11.68
N LEU A 356 -22.62 -1.03 -12.27
CA LEU A 356 -23.05 -1.82 -13.41
C LEU A 356 -23.86 -3.06 -12.96
N ALA A 357 -24.76 -3.52 -13.85
CA ALA A 357 -25.47 -4.80 -13.68
C ALA A 357 -24.59 -6.02 -14.06
N GLY A 358 -23.53 -5.80 -14.83
CA GLY A 358 -22.54 -6.81 -15.23
C GLY A 358 -21.14 -6.20 -15.30
N SER A 359 -20.28 -6.72 -16.18
CA SER A 359 -18.94 -6.17 -16.42
C SER A 359 -18.86 -5.27 -17.66
N HIS A 360 -19.98 -4.94 -18.30
CA HIS A 360 -20.02 -4.06 -19.48
C HIS A 360 -20.55 -2.67 -19.08
N ALA A 361 -19.81 -1.61 -19.41
CA ALA A 361 -20.26 -0.24 -19.19
C ALA A 361 -20.87 0.34 -20.47
N ASP A 362 -21.99 1.07 -20.35
CA ASP A 362 -22.48 1.92 -21.43
C ASP A 362 -21.58 3.17 -21.55
N PRO A 363 -20.87 3.40 -22.66
CA PRO A 363 -19.99 4.55 -22.80
C PRO A 363 -20.73 5.89 -22.67
N GLY A 364 -21.99 5.97 -23.07
CA GLY A 364 -22.82 7.17 -22.93
C GLY A 364 -23.01 7.57 -21.47
N THR A 365 -23.32 6.60 -20.61
CA THR A 365 -23.43 6.79 -19.16
C THR A 365 -22.12 7.29 -18.54
N VAL A 366 -20.99 6.67 -18.91
CA VAL A 366 -19.66 7.11 -18.41
C VAL A 366 -19.35 8.55 -18.85
N ILE A 367 -19.65 8.90 -20.10
CA ILE A 367 -19.46 10.25 -20.63
C ILE A 367 -20.37 11.26 -19.92
N ASN A 368 -21.64 10.91 -19.66
CA ASN A 368 -22.58 11.82 -19.00
C ASN A 368 -22.13 12.15 -17.56
N GLU A 369 -21.73 11.14 -16.78
CA GLU A 369 -21.18 11.36 -15.44
C GLU A 369 -19.89 12.21 -15.50
N LEU A 370 -19.01 11.92 -16.46
CA LEU A 370 -17.81 12.75 -16.65
C LEU A 370 -18.17 14.19 -17.01
N VAL A 371 -19.16 14.42 -17.87
CA VAL A 371 -19.63 15.78 -18.22
C VAL A 371 -20.12 16.53 -16.99
N ASP A 372 -20.86 15.88 -16.10
CA ASP A 372 -21.34 16.51 -14.87
C ASP A 372 -20.21 16.81 -13.89
N ILE A 373 -19.21 15.93 -13.78
CA ILE A 373 -17.96 16.22 -13.06
C ILE A 373 -17.22 17.39 -13.69
N MET A 374 -17.10 17.45 -15.02
CA MET A 374 -16.42 18.56 -15.68
C MET A 374 -17.13 19.90 -15.41
N LYS A 375 -18.46 19.91 -15.32
CA LYS A 375 -19.23 21.10 -14.93
C LYS A 375 -18.90 21.58 -13.51
N SER A 376 -18.74 20.65 -12.55
CA SER A 376 -18.36 21.01 -11.19
C SER A 376 -16.94 21.60 -11.10
N LEU A 377 -16.08 21.27 -12.08
CA LEU A 377 -14.74 21.85 -12.23
C LEU A 377 -14.73 23.22 -12.95
N GLY A 378 -15.88 23.74 -13.40
CA GLY A 378 -15.99 25.04 -14.07
C GLY A 378 -15.92 24.98 -15.59
N CYS A 379 -16.17 23.81 -16.17
CA CYS A 379 -16.46 23.60 -17.58
C CYS A 379 -17.98 23.52 -17.83
#